data_AF-A0A8H4P4A6-F1
#
_entry.id   AF-A0A8H4P4A6-F1
#
_cell.length_a   1.000
_cell.length_b   1.000
_cell.length_c   1.000
_cell.angle_alpha   90.00
_cell.angle_beta   90.00
_cell.angle_gamma   90.00
#
_symmetry.space_group_name_H-M   'P 1'
#
loop_
_entity.id
_entity.type
_entity.pdbx_description
1 polymer ?
#
loop_
_entity_poly.entity_id
_entity_poly.type
_entity_poly.pdbx_seq_one_letter_code
_entity_poly.pdbx_strand_id
1 'polypeptide(L)'
;EDFKEGVSLTIYDEIVRWQKYAYGVSEMIFHPFHRWIYKGPFTTLFYTFLGSNMPWSPKLSILAYMCSYFALGSALFLSLLNYFLLASAHVAHRHLQILGHVALALLRYRTGERSLLGSLLENFKWSPLMTCFFGGIAFHISVALLAHLFHIDMQWGATSKEKEDSNFFQEIPKIFNTFKWIPAELRKDIFDILARLALAE
;
A
#
# COMPACT_ATOMS: atom_id res chain seq x y z
N GLU A 1 -27.42 -17.31 -12.26
CA GLU A 1 -26.07 -16.88 -11.84
C GLU A 1 -25.94 -15.41 -12.15
N ASP A 2 -25.98 -14.56 -11.12
CA ASP A 2 -25.85 -13.11 -11.30
C ASP A 2 -24.42 -12.77 -11.73
N PHE A 3 -24.30 -12.08 -12.86
CA PHE A 3 -23.05 -11.55 -13.37
C PHE A 3 -22.53 -10.45 -12.44
N LYS A 4 -21.59 -10.78 -11.56
CA LYS A 4 -20.98 -9.84 -10.60
C LYS A 4 -19.88 -9.02 -11.26
N GLU A 5 -20.28 -8.10 -12.14
CA GLU A 5 -19.35 -7.18 -12.81
C GLU A 5 -18.66 -6.25 -11.80
N GLY A 6 -17.33 -6.15 -11.88
CA GLY A 6 -16.53 -5.27 -11.01
C GLY A 6 -16.17 -5.84 -9.64
N VAL A 7 -16.65 -7.03 -9.27
CA VAL A 7 -16.26 -7.70 -8.03
C VAL A 7 -14.95 -8.46 -8.23
N SER A 8 -14.02 -8.26 -7.31
CA SER A 8 -12.76 -9.01 -7.19
C SER A 8 -13.10 -10.32 -6.50
N LEU A 9 -13.09 -11.41 -7.25
CA LEU A 9 -13.38 -12.74 -6.70
C LEU A 9 -12.13 -13.37 -6.09
N THR A 10 -10.93 -12.92 -6.50
CA THR A 10 -9.65 -13.42 -6.02
C THR A 10 -8.77 -12.31 -5.43
N ILE A 11 -7.81 -12.69 -4.59
CA ILE A 11 -6.79 -11.78 -4.04
C ILE A 11 -5.93 -11.19 -5.16
N TYR A 12 -5.66 -11.97 -6.21
CA TYR A 12 -4.90 -11.51 -7.38
C TYR A 12 -5.64 -10.41 -8.14
N ASP A 13 -6.96 -10.49 -8.27
CA ASP A 13 -7.77 -9.44 -8.88
C ASP A 13 -7.73 -8.14 -8.07
N GLU A 14 -7.70 -8.23 -6.74
CA GLU A 14 -7.50 -7.06 -5.89
C GLU A 14 -6.12 -6.45 -6.11
N ILE A 15 -5.05 -7.24 -6.09
CA ILE A 15 -3.69 -6.74 -6.31
C ILE A 15 -3.60 -6.04 -7.67
N VAL A 16 -4.16 -6.64 -8.72
CA VAL A 16 -4.23 -6.04 -10.06
C VAL A 16 -5.01 -4.74 -10.05
N ARG A 17 -6.13 -4.67 -9.31
CA ARG A 17 -6.91 -3.45 -9.16
C ARG A 17 -6.09 -2.32 -8.53
N TRP A 18 -5.38 -2.59 -7.43
CA TRP A 18 -4.51 -1.62 -6.78
C TRP A 18 -3.36 -1.15 -7.68
N GLN A 19 -2.78 -2.06 -8.48
CA GLN A 19 -1.77 -1.71 -9.47
C GLN A 19 -2.31 -0.81 -10.58
N LYS A 20 -3.51 -1.09 -11.09
CA LYS A 20 -4.18 -0.24 -12.10
C LYS A 20 -4.44 1.16 -11.56
N TYR A 21 -4.92 1.28 -10.32
CA TYR A 21 -5.15 2.57 -9.69
C TYR A 21 -3.86 3.37 -9.49
N ALA A 22 -2.81 2.73 -8.96
CA ALA A 22 -1.52 3.39 -8.77
C ALA A 22 -0.90 3.84 -10.10
N TYR A 23 -0.92 2.97 -11.12
CA TYR A 23 -0.40 3.28 -12.46
C TYR A 23 -1.17 4.45 -13.09
N GLY A 24 -2.51 4.40 -13.07
CA GLY A 24 -3.36 5.46 -13.62
C GLY A 24 -3.17 6.80 -12.91
N VAL A 25 -3.02 6.80 -11.58
CA VAL A 25 -2.69 8.02 -10.82
C VAL A 25 -1.33 8.58 -11.24
N SER A 26 -0.34 7.73 -11.45
CA SER A 26 0.98 8.16 -11.92
C SER A 26 0.92 8.78 -13.32
N GLU A 27 0.17 8.18 -14.24
CA GLU A 27 -0.03 8.69 -15.61
C GLU A 27 -0.79 10.02 -15.64
N MET A 28 -1.77 10.21 -14.73
CA MET A 28 -2.48 11.48 -14.61
C MET A 28 -1.57 12.61 -14.10
N ILE A 29 -0.63 12.33 -13.21
CA ILE A 29 0.19 13.37 -12.57
C ILE A 29 1.48 13.63 -13.33
N PHE A 30 2.21 12.58 -13.70
CA PHE A 30 3.57 12.68 -14.18
C PHE A 30 3.71 12.24 -15.64
N HIS A 31 4.67 12.84 -16.34
CA HIS A 31 5.23 12.20 -17.53
C HIS A 31 6.22 11.09 -17.12
N PRO A 32 6.50 10.10 -17.99
CA PRO A 32 7.63 9.20 -17.76
C PRO A 32 8.97 9.96 -17.73
N PHE A 33 9.95 9.47 -16.97
CA PHE A 33 11.22 10.17 -16.73
C PHE A 33 11.95 10.54 -18.03
N HIS A 34 11.88 9.71 -19.07
CA HIS A 34 12.53 10.01 -20.36
C HIS A 34 11.97 11.29 -21.03
N ARG A 35 10.75 11.70 -20.71
CA ARG A 35 10.10 12.90 -21.27
C ARG A 35 10.28 14.15 -20.40
N TRP A 36 10.79 14.02 -19.18
CA TRP A 36 10.91 15.14 -18.23
C TRP A 36 11.77 16.27 -18.77
N ILE A 37 12.84 15.94 -19.48
CA ILE A 37 13.78 16.92 -20.05
C ILE A 37 13.09 17.83 -21.08
N TYR A 38 12.10 17.30 -21.83
CA TYR A 38 11.46 18.03 -22.94
C TYR A 38 10.08 18.61 -22.58
N LYS A 39 9.31 17.93 -21.73
CA LYS A 39 7.91 18.27 -21.41
C LYS A 39 7.67 18.66 -19.95
N GLY A 40 8.71 18.60 -19.11
CA GLY A 40 8.60 18.78 -17.66
C GLY A 40 8.02 17.55 -16.94
N PRO A 41 8.05 17.56 -15.60
CA PRO A 41 7.68 16.40 -14.79
C PRO A 41 6.17 16.13 -14.75
N PHE A 42 5.33 17.17 -14.78
CA PHE A 42 3.88 17.04 -14.64
C PHE A 42 3.14 17.08 -15.98
N THR A 43 2.00 16.39 -16.06
CA THR A 43 1.14 16.42 -17.24
C THR A 43 0.33 17.72 -17.34
N THR A 44 -0.08 18.06 -18.56
CA THR A 44 -1.02 19.18 -18.78
C THR A 44 -2.35 18.96 -18.06
N LEU A 45 -2.80 17.71 -17.93
CA LEU A 45 -4.01 17.35 -17.16
C LEU A 45 -3.90 17.80 -15.71
N PHE A 46 -2.75 17.54 -15.07
CA PHE A 46 -2.51 17.94 -13.70
C PHE A 46 -2.49 19.47 -13.55
N TYR A 47 -1.85 20.20 -14.47
CA TYR A 47 -1.88 21.66 -14.47
C TYR A 47 -3.29 22.23 -14.65
N THR A 48 -4.08 21.67 -15.57
CA THR A 48 -5.48 22.06 -15.79
C THR A 48 -6.33 21.78 -14.54
N PHE A 49 -6.10 20.65 -13.86
CA PHE A 49 -6.77 20.34 -12.60
C PHE A 49 -6.42 21.37 -11.50
N LEU A 50 -5.15 21.71 -11.33
CA LEU A 50 -4.73 22.71 -10.34
C LEU A 50 -5.32 24.09 -10.63
N GLY A 51 -5.33 24.50 -11.90
CA GLY A 51 -5.89 25.78 -12.37
C GLY A 51 -7.42 25.83 -12.48
N SER A 52 -8.12 24.71 -12.32
CA SER A 52 -9.57 24.66 -12.43
C SER A 52 -10.28 25.48 -11.33
N ASN A 53 -11.44 26.06 -11.65
CA ASN A 53 -12.26 26.84 -10.71
C ASN A 53 -13.09 25.96 -9.75
N MET A 54 -12.48 24.87 -9.25
CA MET A 54 -13.08 23.96 -8.27
C MET A 54 -12.85 24.49 -6.85
N PRO A 55 -13.83 24.36 -5.92
CA PRO A 55 -13.62 24.69 -4.52
C PRO A 55 -12.42 23.97 -3.92
N TRP A 56 -11.72 24.64 -2.99
CA TRP A 56 -10.45 24.18 -2.44
C TRP A 56 -10.53 22.85 -1.67
N SER A 57 -11.63 22.61 -0.95
CA SER A 57 -11.80 21.40 -0.13
C SER A 57 -11.73 20.11 -0.96
N PRO A 58 -12.58 19.88 -1.98
CA PRO A 58 -12.49 18.68 -2.81
C PRO A 58 -11.20 18.62 -3.64
N LYS A 59 -10.64 19.78 -4.04
CA LYS A 59 -9.34 19.81 -4.73
C LYS A 59 -8.23 19.23 -3.86
N LEU A 60 -8.18 19.60 -2.59
CA LEU A 60 -7.25 19.02 -1.61
C LEU A 60 -7.53 17.55 -1.34
N SER A 61 -8.79 17.14 -1.23
CA SER A 61 -9.15 15.73 -1.01
C SER A 61 -8.72 14.83 -2.17
N ILE A 62 -8.92 15.27 -3.42
CA ILE A 62 -8.47 14.54 -4.62
C ILE A 62 -6.94 14.45 -4.65
N LEU A 63 -6.24 15.56 -4.36
CA LEU A 63 -4.79 15.57 -4.30
C LEU A 63 -4.27 14.63 -3.19
N ALA A 64 -4.86 14.68 -2.00
CA ALA A 64 -4.49 13.81 -0.88
C ALA A 64 -4.71 12.34 -1.23
N TYR A 65 -5.83 12.01 -1.90
CA TYR A 65 -6.09 10.67 -2.38
C TYR A 65 -5.04 10.20 -3.40
N MET A 66 -4.69 11.03 -4.38
CA MET A 66 -3.62 10.74 -5.34
C MET A 66 -2.26 10.52 -4.64
N CYS A 67 -1.90 11.41 -3.71
CA CYS A 67 -0.66 11.32 -2.94
C CYS A 67 -0.59 10.06 -2.06
N SER A 68 -1.73 9.52 -1.62
CA SER A 68 -1.76 8.32 -0.79
C SER A 68 -1.14 7.09 -1.48
N TYR A 69 -1.30 6.96 -2.80
CA TYR A 69 -0.66 5.89 -3.57
C TYR A 69 0.87 6.01 -3.58
N PHE A 70 1.40 7.24 -3.68
CA PHE A 70 2.84 7.49 -3.59
C PHE A 70 3.38 7.29 -2.17
N ALA A 71 2.61 7.65 -1.15
CA ALA A 71 2.95 7.36 0.24
C ALA A 71 3.04 5.84 0.48
N LEU A 72 2.07 5.07 -0.02
CA LEU A 72 2.08 3.61 0.05
C LEU A 72 3.24 3.00 -0.74
N GLY A 73 3.48 3.46 -1.98
CA GLY A 73 4.57 2.95 -2.83
C GLY A 73 5.97 3.31 -2.33
N SER A 74 6.14 4.45 -1.65
CA SER A 74 7.43 4.86 -1.09
C SER A 74 7.76 4.17 0.23
N ALA A 75 6.79 3.53 0.90
CA ALA A 75 7.00 2.87 2.19
C ALA A 75 8.13 1.84 2.15
N LEU A 76 8.24 1.05 1.07
CA LEU A 76 9.32 0.08 0.91
C LEU A 76 10.69 0.73 0.68
N PHE A 77 10.75 1.75 -0.18
CA PHE A 77 11.99 2.48 -0.42
C PHE A 77 12.50 3.14 0.86
N LEU A 78 11.62 3.78 1.62
CA LEU A 78 11.94 4.38 2.91
C LEU A 78 12.36 3.34 3.94
N SER A 79 11.74 2.16 3.95
CA SER A 79 12.11 1.07 4.87
C SER A 79 13.49 0.49 4.54
N LEU A 80 13.80 0.30 3.26
CA LEU A 80 15.12 -0.15 2.80
C LEU A 80 16.19 0.90 3.08
N LEU A 81 15.91 2.17 2.76
CA LEU A 81 16.83 3.28 3.00
C LEU A 81 17.09 3.45 4.51
N ASN A 82 16.08 3.28 5.36
CA ASN A 82 16.24 3.29 6.80
C ASN A 82 17.10 2.12 7.30
N TYR A 83 16.96 0.92 6.73
CA TYR A 83 17.79 -0.24 7.04
C TYR A 83 19.28 0.00 6.73
N PHE A 84 19.59 0.58 5.57
CA PHE A 84 20.98 0.83 5.17
C PHE A 84 21.62 2.05 5.85
N LEU A 85 20.85 3.11 6.12
CA LEU A 85 21.40 4.35 6.66
C LEU A 85 21.56 4.36 8.18
N LEU A 86 20.76 3.60 8.93
CA LEU A 86 20.73 3.71 10.41
C LEU A 86 20.58 2.35 11.10
N ALA A 87 21.70 1.73 11.47
CA ALA A 87 21.70 0.63 12.43
C ALA A 87 21.11 1.02 13.81
N SER A 88 21.00 2.32 14.13
CA SER A 88 20.42 2.85 15.38
C SER A 88 18.94 3.29 15.29
N ALA A 89 18.33 3.38 14.09
CA ALA A 89 16.96 3.88 13.92
C ALA A 89 15.85 2.86 14.16
N HIS A 90 16.17 1.57 14.29
CA HIS A 90 15.20 0.55 14.69
C HIS A 90 14.54 0.88 16.04
N VAL A 91 15.25 1.58 16.92
CA VAL A 91 14.74 2.04 18.21
C VAL A 91 13.71 3.17 18.00
N ALA A 92 14.05 4.19 17.22
CA ALA A 92 13.17 5.34 16.93
C ALA A 92 11.85 4.92 16.24
N HIS A 93 11.90 3.97 15.29
CA HIS A 93 10.70 3.50 14.58
C HIS A 93 9.70 2.80 15.52
N ARG A 94 10.18 1.96 16.44
CA ARG A 94 9.33 1.31 17.44
C ARG A 94 8.62 2.33 18.34
N HIS A 95 9.32 3.41 18.74
CA HIS A 95 8.73 4.46 19.58
C HIS A 95 7.63 5.25 18.85
N LEU A 96 7.82 5.53 17.56
CA LEU A 96 6.81 6.22 16.73
C LEU A 96 5.55 5.38 16.53
N GLN A 97 5.70 4.07 16.30
CA GLN A 97 4.56 3.16 16.19
C GLN A 97 3.76 3.11 17.50
N ILE A 98 4.43 2.94 18.64
CA ILE A 98 3.79 2.90 19.96
C ILE A 98 3.09 4.23 20.25
N LEU A 99 3.74 5.36 19.96
CA LEU A 99 3.15 6.69 20.16
C LEU A 99 1.89 6.88 19.31
N GLY A 100 1.87 6.38 18.06
CA GLY A 100 0.70 6.40 17.19
C GLY A 100 -0.49 5.59 17.76
N HIS A 101 -0.21 4.39 18.28
CA HIS A 101 -1.25 3.54 18.89
C HIS A 101 -1.81 4.17 20.18
N VAL A 102 -0.94 4.81 20.98
CA VAL A 102 -1.32 5.54 22.20
C VAL A 102 -2.12 6.80 21.86
N ALA A 103 -1.69 7.58 20.86
CA ALA A 103 -2.41 8.79 20.43
C ALA A 103 -3.82 8.46 19.93
N LEU A 104 -3.98 7.39 19.14
CA LEU A 104 -5.28 6.95 18.66
C LEU A 104 -6.18 6.46 19.80
N ALA A 105 -5.63 5.74 20.78
CA ALA A 105 -6.38 5.32 21.96
C ALA A 105 -6.83 6.51 22.83
N LEU A 106 -5.97 7.52 22.99
CA LEU A 106 -6.30 8.76 23.69
C LEU A 106 -7.40 9.55 22.98
N LEU A 107 -7.36 9.60 21.64
CA LEU A 107 -8.40 10.27 20.84
C LEU A 107 -9.76 9.59 21.05
N ARG A 108 -9.83 8.26 20.94
CA ARG A 108 -11.05 7.45 21.14
C ARG A 108 -11.60 7.55 22.56
N TYR A 109 -10.70 7.63 23.53
CA TYR A 109 -11.08 7.88 24.93
C TYR A 109 -11.68 9.27 25.09
N ARG A 110 -11.10 10.29 24.44
CA ARG A 110 -11.57 11.68 24.52
C ARG A 110 -12.91 11.91 23.80
N THR A 111 -13.17 11.23 22.69
CA THR A 111 -14.48 11.27 22.02
C THR A 111 -15.55 10.43 22.74
N GLY A 112 -15.19 9.70 23.79
CA GLY A 112 -16.12 8.89 24.58
C GLY A 112 -16.55 7.59 23.90
N GLU A 113 -15.92 7.21 22.79
CA GLU A 113 -16.30 6.00 22.04
C GLU A 113 -15.94 4.71 22.81
N ARG A 114 -14.78 4.67 23.47
CA ARG A 114 -14.26 3.47 24.18
C ARG A 114 -13.35 3.82 25.35
N SER A 115 -13.17 2.86 26.26
CA SER A 115 -12.18 2.96 27.34
C SER A 115 -10.75 2.97 26.80
N LEU A 116 -9.83 3.63 27.52
CA LEU A 116 -8.43 3.78 27.11
C LEU A 116 -7.74 2.42 26.91
N LEU A 117 -7.85 1.53 27.89
CA LEU A 117 -7.25 0.20 27.84
C LEU A 117 -7.88 -0.69 26.76
N GLY A 118 -9.22 -0.61 26.59
CA GLY A 118 -9.91 -1.34 25.53
C GLY A 118 -9.46 -0.90 24.14
N SER A 119 -9.27 0.41 23.94
CA SER A 119 -8.79 0.98 22.67
C SER A 119 -7.34 0.62 22.38
N LEU A 120 -6.46 0.61 23.39
CA LEU A 120 -5.07 0.19 23.24
C LEU A 120 -4.95 -1.27 22.81
N LEU A 121 -5.63 -2.17 23.51
CA LEU A 121 -5.60 -3.61 23.18
C LEU A 121 -6.13 -3.87 21.77
N GLU A 122 -7.18 -3.17 21.38
CA GLU A 122 -7.71 -3.28 20.02
C GLU A 122 -6.72 -2.76 18.95
N ASN A 123 -6.09 -1.60 19.17
CA ASN A 123 -5.10 -1.06 18.23
C ASN A 123 -3.96 -2.06 18.01
N PHE A 124 -3.42 -2.64 19.09
CA PHE A 124 -2.35 -3.65 18.98
C PHE A 124 -2.84 -4.97 18.38
N LYS A 125 -4.08 -5.40 18.66
CA LYS A 125 -4.67 -6.61 18.07
C LYS A 125 -4.71 -6.53 16.54
N TRP A 126 -5.07 -5.38 15.98
CA TRP A 126 -5.17 -5.19 14.52
C TRP A 126 -3.83 -4.83 13.84
N SER A 127 -2.82 -4.43 14.62
CA SER A 127 -1.52 -4.00 14.11
C SER A 127 -0.81 -5.05 13.23
N PRO A 128 -0.76 -6.35 13.59
CA PRO A 128 -0.14 -7.37 12.76
C PRO A 128 -0.83 -7.53 11.40
N LEU A 129 -2.17 -7.61 11.39
CA LEU A 129 -2.96 -7.69 10.15
C LEU A 129 -2.67 -6.49 9.24
N MET A 130 -2.67 -5.29 9.83
CA MET A 130 -2.43 -4.04 9.11
C MET A 130 -1.02 -3.98 8.52
N THR A 131 -0.03 -4.49 9.27
CA THR A 131 1.37 -4.58 8.83
C THR A 131 1.52 -5.55 7.65
N CYS A 132 0.90 -6.74 7.72
CA CYS A 132 0.92 -7.69 6.62
C CYS A 132 0.22 -7.14 5.37
N PHE A 133 -0.94 -6.52 5.54
CA PHE A 133 -1.72 -5.96 4.43
C PHE A 133 -0.98 -4.83 3.71
N PHE A 134 -0.59 -3.77 4.45
CA PHE A 134 0.09 -2.63 3.83
C PHE A 134 1.52 -2.94 3.41
N GLY A 135 2.21 -3.85 4.11
CA GLY A 135 3.53 -4.34 3.71
C GLY A 135 3.48 -5.09 2.37
N GLY A 136 2.50 -6.00 2.20
CA GLY A 136 2.33 -6.74 0.96
C GLY A 136 1.92 -5.85 -0.22
N ILE A 137 0.96 -4.94 -0.01
CA ILE A 137 0.42 -4.11 -1.09
C ILE A 137 1.39 -3.03 -1.56
N ALA A 138 2.23 -2.51 -0.65
CA ALA A 138 3.22 -1.49 -0.96
C ALA A 138 4.20 -1.95 -2.06
N PHE A 139 4.54 -3.24 -2.09
CA PHE A 139 5.38 -3.82 -3.14
C PHE A 139 4.74 -3.69 -4.52
N HIS A 140 3.52 -4.19 -4.67
CA HIS A 140 2.81 -4.17 -5.93
C HIS A 140 2.55 -2.74 -6.44
N ILE A 141 2.22 -1.81 -5.52
CA ILE A 141 2.04 -0.39 -5.83
C ILE A 141 3.37 0.24 -6.28
N SER A 142 4.47 -0.02 -5.57
CA SER A 142 5.78 0.51 -5.93
C SER A 142 6.23 0.07 -7.33
N VAL A 143 6.01 -1.20 -7.67
CA VAL A 143 6.30 -1.75 -9.00
C VAL A 143 5.45 -1.06 -10.07
N ALA A 144 4.15 -0.85 -9.81
CA ALA A 144 3.26 -0.17 -10.74
C ALA A 144 3.67 1.29 -11.00
N LEU A 145 4.01 2.04 -9.95
CA LEU A 145 4.47 3.43 -10.06
C LEU A 145 5.80 3.53 -10.82
N LEU A 146 6.75 2.65 -10.50
CA LEU A 146 8.05 2.62 -11.17
C LEU A 146 7.92 2.16 -12.63
N ALA A 147 7.04 1.20 -12.93
CA ALA A 147 6.78 0.77 -14.30
C ALA A 147 6.32 1.94 -15.19
N HIS A 148 5.39 2.75 -14.71
CA HIS A 148 4.97 3.96 -15.41
C HIS A 148 6.14 4.95 -15.61
N LEU A 149 6.85 5.29 -14.52
CA LEU A 149 7.91 6.30 -14.55
C LEU A 149 9.09 5.89 -15.45
N PHE A 150 9.43 4.61 -15.51
CA PHE A 150 10.49 4.06 -16.37
C PHE A 150 10.00 3.64 -17.76
N HIS A 151 8.73 3.89 -18.11
CA HIS A 151 8.15 3.52 -19.40
C HIS A 151 8.25 2.01 -19.69
N ILE A 152 7.93 1.20 -18.67
CA ILE A 152 7.81 -0.25 -18.77
C ILE A 152 6.33 -0.58 -19.00
N ASP A 153 6.05 -1.23 -20.12
CA ASP A 153 4.68 -1.63 -20.47
C ASP A 153 4.17 -2.72 -19.52
N MET A 154 3.24 -2.34 -18.64
CA MET A 154 2.56 -3.26 -17.76
C MET A 154 1.22 -3.66 -18.37
N GLN A 155 1.08 -4.94 -18.73
CA GLN A 155 -0.14 -5.52 -19.28
C GLN A 155 -0.91 -6.22 -18.16
N TRP A 156 -2.21 -5.99 -18.07
CA TRP A 156 -3.09 -6.70 -17.13
C TRP A 156 -3.96 -7.68 -17.90
N GLY A 157 -3.93 -8.96 -17.52
CA GLY A 157 -4.81 -9.98 -18.09
C GLY A 157 -6.29 -9.71 -17.78
N ALA A 158 -7.17 -10.43 -18.49
CA ALA A 158 -8.59 -10.46 -18.15
C ALA A 158 -8.77 -11.08 -16.75
N THR A 159 -9.62 -10.48 -15.92
CA THR A 159 -9.97 -11.01 -14.59
C THR A 159 -10.56 -12.41 -14.74
N SER A 160 -10.07 -13.37 -13.93
CA SER A 160 -10.63 -14.72 -13.94
C SER A 160 -12.09 -14.66 -13.47
N LYS A 161 -13.00 -15.20 -14.28
CA LYS A 161 -14.44 -15.25 -13.94
C LYS A 161 -14.82 -16.51 -13.16
N GLU A 162 -13.87 -17.40 -12.93
CA GLU A 162 -14.05 -18.63 -12.17
C GLU A 162 -13.30 -18.54 -10.85
N LYS A 163 -14.02 -18.80 -9.75
CA LYS A 163 -13.46 -18.85 -8.40
C LYS A 163 -12.89 -20.25 -8.18
N GLU A 164 -11.57 -20.36 -8.12
CA GLU A 164 -10.92 -21.55 -7.57
C GLU A 164 -10.97 -21.48 -6.04
N ASP A 165 -11.60 -22.46 -5.38
CA ASP A 165 -11.54 -22.58 -3.93
C ASP A 165 -10.10 -22.92 -3.52
N SER A 166 -9.46 -22.03 -2.76
CA SER A 166 -8.10 -22.17 -2.27
C SER A 166 -8.07 -22.13 -0.74
N ASN A 167 -7.16 -22.90 -0.15
CA ASN A 167 -6.92 -22.92 1.30
C ASN A 167 -5.66 -22.13 1.66
N PHE A 168 -5.56 -21.66 2.90
CA PHE A 168 -4.43 -20.87 3.42
C PHE A 168 -3.06 -21.50 3.09
N PHE A 169 -2.92 -22.80 3.28
CA PHE A 169 -1.69 -23.54 3.01
C PHE A 169 -1.35 -23.70 1.52
N GLN A 170 -2.31 -23.53 0.61
CA GLN A 170 -2.08 -23.55 -0.83
C GLN A 170 -1.65 -22.17 -1.36
N GLU A 171 -2.07 -21.09 -0.70
CA GLU A 171 -1.70 -19.72 -1.09
C GLU A 171 -0.33 -19.30 -0.56
N ILE A 172 0.13 -19.80 0.60
CA ILE A 172 1.46 -19.48 1.15
C ILE A 172 2.60 -19.73 0.14
N PRO A 173 2.70 -20.90 -0.54
CA PRO A 173 3.75 -21.15 -1.53
C PRO A 173 3.66 -20.22 -2.74
N LYS A 174 2.44 -19.86 -3.18
CA LYS A 174 2.23 -18.93 -4.29
C LYS A 174 2.71 -17.52 -3.91
N ILE A 175 2.40 -17.06 -2.70
CA ILE A 175 2.88 -15.79 -2.13
C ILE A 175 4.42 -15.77 -2.10
N PHE A 176 5.06 -16.88 -1.72
CA PHE A 176 6.52 -17.03 -1.73
C PHE A 176 7.15 -16.79 -3.11
N ASN A 177 6.53 -17.33 -4.15
CA ASN A 177 7.00 -17.18 -5.52
C ASN A 177 6.79 -15.75 -6.05
N THR A 178 5.74 -15.07 -5.60
CA THR A 178 5.46 -13.66 -5.94
C THR A 178 6.51 -12.72 -5.36
N PHE A 179 6.96 -12.95 -4.12
CA PHE A 179 7.96 -12.12 -3.44
C PHE A 179 9.41 -12.56 -3.66
N LYS A 180 9.70 -13.39 -4.67
CA LYS A 180 11.05 -13.93 -4.93
C LYS A 180 12.13 -12.85 -5.08
N TRP A 181 11.75 -11.65 -5.52
CA TRP A 181 12.64 -10.51 -5.75
C TRP A 181 12.85 -9.60 -4.54
N ILE A 182 12.12 -9.82 -3.44
CA ILE A 182 12.33 -9.08 -2.19
C ILE A 182 13.57 -9.65 -1.46
N PRO A 183 14.45 -8.79 -0.89
CA PRO A 183 15.59 -9.22 -0.08
C PRO A 183 15.20 -10.22 1.01
N ALA A 184 16.08 -11.19 1.28
CA ALA A 184 15.78 -12.32 2.16
C ALA A 184 15.45 -11.90 3.60
N GLU A 185 16.04 -10.80 4.10
CA GLU A 185 15.76 -10.28 5.43
C GLU A 185 14.33 -9.74 5.56
N LEU A 186 13.87 -8.92 4.60
CA LEU A 186 12.50 -8.37 4.62
C LEU A 186 11.45 -9.47 4.47
N ARG A 187 11.79 -10.54 3.74
CA ARG A 187 10.97 -11.75 3.62
C ARG A 187 10.86 -12.47 4.96
N LYS A 188 11.95 -12.57 5.73
CA LYS A 188 11.93 -13.18 7.07
C LYS A 188 11.07 -12.38 8.04
N ASP A 189 11.15 -11.05 8.05
CA ASP A 189 10.35 -10.23 8.97
C ASP A 189 8.83 -10.36 8.72
N ILE A 190 8.40 -10.35 7.46
CA ILE A 190 6.99 -10.57 7.09
C ILE A 190 6.54 -11.97 7.53
N PHE A 191 7.39 -12.98 7.36
CA PHE A 191 7.06 -14.36 7.74
C PHE A 191 7.12 -14.62 9.24
N ASP A 192 8.01 -13.95 9.99
CA ASP A 192 8.05 -14.04 11.45
C ASP A 192 6.76 -13.47 12.05
N ILE A 193 6.21 -12.42 11.45
CA ILE A 193 4.90 -11.85 11.80
C ILE A 193 3.76 -12.81 11.44
N LEU A 194 3.75 -13.37 10.22
CA LEU A 194 2.73 -14.33 9.78
C LEU A 194 2.75 -15.65 10.59
N ALA A 195 3.94 -16.15 10.93
CA ALA A 195 4.11 -17.35 11.75
C ALA A 195 3.65 -17.10 13.20
N ARG A 196 3.93 -15.92 13.76
CA ARG A 196 3.42 -15.52 15.08
C ARG A 196 1.89 -15.35 15.09
N LEU A 197 1.29 -14.97 13.96
CA LEU A 197 -0.17 -14.87 13.81
C LEU A 197 -0.82 -16.25 13.65
N ALA A 198 -0.22 -17.15 12.86
CA ALA A 198 -0.72 -18.52 12.68
C ALA A 198 -0.59 -19.38 13.96
N LEU A 199 0.31 -19.02 14.88
CA LEU A 199 0.45 -19.64 16.19
C LEU A 199 -0.40 -18.97 17.28
N ALA A 200 -1.10 -17.88 16.95
CA ALA A 200 -1.99 -17.15 17.85
C ALA A 200 -3.49 -17.50 17.65
N GLU A 201 -3.79 -18.36 16.67
CA GLU A 201 -5.05 -19.11 16.56
C GLU A 201 -4.93 -20.45 17.30
#